data_AF-A0A7S2D5J1-F1
#
_entry.id   AF-A0A7S2D5J1-F1
#
_cell.length_a   1.000
_cell.length_b   1.000
_cell.length_c   1.000
_cell.angle_alpha   90.00
_cell.angle_beta   90.00
_cell.angle_gamma   90.00
#
_symmetry.space_group_name_H-M   'P 1'
#
loop_
_entity.id
_entity.type
_entity.pdbx_description
1 polymer ?
#
loop_
_entity_poly.entity_id
_entity_poly.type
_entity_poly.pdbx_seq_one_letter_code
_entity_poly.pdbx_strand_id
1 'polypeptide(L)'
;SFFAARAGAAMVTGIDTNGHVCEVAKRIAAQYNYSDRTDFIKKDCREVQIGAGKHLAGKQDLLIMELFDYGFLGEGALYFAQFAWQNCLREDAKIVPEGGSVYAMVVEM
;
A
#
# COMPACT_ATOMS: atom_id res chain seq x y z
N SER A 1 -3.74 4.58 4.75
CA SER A 1 -4.95 5.05 4.03
C SER A 1 -5.55 6.35 4.57
N PHE A 2 -5.88 6.46 5.85
CA PHE A 2 -6.59 7.64 6.39
C PHE A 2 -5.81 8.96 6.25
N PHE A 3 -4.48 8.93 6.37
CA PHE A 3 -3.67 10.13 6.13
C PHE A 3 -3.74 10.61 4.67
N ALA A 4 -3.73 9.70 3.70
CA ALA A 4 -3.90 10.07 2.28
C ALA A 4 -5.31 10.62 2.02
N ALA A 5 -6.35 9.99 2.59
CA ALA A 5 -7.72 10.46 2.49
C ALA A 5 -7.89 11.86 3.10
N ARG A 6 -7.29 12.12 4.26
CA ARG A 6 -7.25 13.44 4.92
C ARG A 6 -6.45 14.47 4.11
N ALA A 7 -5.38 14.05 3.45
CA ALA A 7 -4.57 14.91 2.59
C ALA A 7 -5.24 15.26 1.25
N GLY A 8 -6.44 14.72 0.98
CA GLY A 8 -7.23 15.06 -0.21
C GLY A 8 -7.19 14.02 -1.32
N ALA A 9 -6.71 12.80 -1.07
CA ALA A 9 -6.82 11.71 -2.04
C ALA A 9 -8.29 11.44 -2.37
N ALA A 10 -8.62 11.37 -3.67
CA ALA A 10 -9.99 11.16 -4.14
C ALA A 10 -10.52 9.76 -3.80
N MET A 11 -9.65 8.75 -3.85
CA MET A 11 -9.93 7.38 -3.46
C MET A 11 -8.66 6.73 -2.93
N VAL A 12 -8.77 5.89 -1.90
CA VAL A 12 -7.64 5.14 -1.33
C VAL A 12 -8.04 3.68 -1.11
N THR A 13 -7.34 2.75 -1.75
CA THR A 13 -7.55 1.32 -1.53
C THR A 13 -6.44 0.76 -0.65
N GLY A 14 -6.80 0.29 0.56
CA GLY A 14 -5.91 -0.51 1.41
C GLY A 14 -6.00 -1.99 1.03
N ILE A 15 -4.85 -2.66 0.93
CA ILE A 15 -4.78 -4.08 0.60
C ILE A 15 -3.95 -4.77 1.67
N ASP A 16 -4.49 -5.83 2.25
CA ASP A 16 -3.81 -6.63 3.28
C ASP A 16 -4.23 -8.10 3.13
N THR A 17 -3.35 -9.04 3.49
CA THR A 17 -3.71 -10.47 3.50
C THR A 17 -4.52 -10.85 4.74
N ASN A 18 -4.40 -10.07 5.82
CA ASN A 18 -5.09 -10.25 7.08
C ASN A 18 -6.49 -9.63 7.03
N GLY A 19 -7.51 -10.49 7.06
CA GLY A 19 -8.91 -10.07 7.05
C GLY A 19 -9.31 -9.23 8.27
N HIS A 20 -8.74 -9.50 9.45
CA HIS A 20 -9.05 -8.75 10.66
C HIS A 20 -8.53 -7.31 10.58
N VAL A 21 -7.35 -7.11 9.99
CA VAL A 21 -6.81 -5.75 9.75
C VAL A 21 -7.75 -4.98 8.81
N CYS A 22 -8.19 -5.61 7.73
CA CYS A 22 -9.16 -5.01 6.81
C CYS A 22 -10.49 -4.66 7.51
N GLU A 23 -11.03 -5.55 8.34
CA GLU A 23 -12.27 -5.33 9.10
C GLU A 23 -12.15 -4.16 10.08
N VAL A 24 -11.04 -4.11 10.83
CA VAL A 24 -10.75 -2.99 11.74
C VAL A 24 -10.62 -1.69 10.95
N ALA A 25 -9.91 -1.69 9.82
CA ALA A 25 -9.78 -0.52 8.97
C ALA A 25 -11.14 -0.02 8.45
N LYS A 26 -12.04 -0.93 8.03
CA LYS A 26 -13.42 -0.57 7.63
C LYS A 26 -14.21 0.07 8.77
N ARG A 27 -14.09 -0.46 10.00
CA ARG A 27 -14.75 0.12 11.18
C ARG A 27 -14.22 1.52 11.50
N ILE A 28 -12.90 1.73 11.43
CA ILE A 28 -12.27 3.04 11.60
C ILE A 28 -12.75 4.00 10.50
N ALA A 29 -12.82 3.55 9.25
CA ALA A 29 -13.32 4.37 8.15
C ALA A 29 -14.75 4.85 8.39
N ALA A 30 -15.63 3.96 8.87
CA ALA A 30 -17.00 4.30 9.21
C ALA A 30 -17.08 5.27 10.40
N GLN A 31 -16.30 5.03 11.46
CA GLN A 31 -16.30 5.87 12.65
C GLN A 31 -15.84 7.31 12.37
N TYR A 32 -14.89 7.48 11.44
CA TYR A 32 -14.28 8.78 11.15
C TYR A 32 -14.69 9.37 9.79
N ASN A 33 -15.79 8.89 9.20
CA ASN A 33 -16.37 9.39 7.95
C ASN A 33 -15.41 9.38 6.74
N TYR A 34 -14.65 8.29 6.58
CA TYR A 34 -13.79 8.04 5.41
C TYR A 34 -14.34 6.99 4.45
N SER A 35 -15.46 6.33 4.78
CA SER A 35 -16.03 5.25 3.96
C SER A 35 -16.43 5.65 2.54
N ASP A 36 -16.59 6.94 2.26
CA ASP A 36 -16.89 7.48 0.92
C ASP A 36 -15.69 7.42 -0.03
N ARG A 37 -14.47 7.37 0.51
CA ARG A 37 -13.22 7.50 -0.26
C ARG A 37 -12.15 6.48 0.11
N THR A 38 -12.47 5.51 0.97
CA THR A 38 -11.55 4.43 1.30
C THR A 38 -12.22 3.08 1.12
N ASP A 39 -11.50 2.14 0.52
CA ASP A 39 -11.88 0.74 0.47
C ASP A 39 -10.74 -0.14 1.01
N PHE A 40 -11.07 -1.29 1.56
CA PHE A 40 -10.12 -2.23 2.15
C PHE A 40 -10.39 -3.65 1.67
N ILE A 41 -9.40 -4.24 1.02
CA ILE A 41 -9.54 -5.53 0.33
C ILE A 41 -8.61 -6.55 0.98
N LYS A 42 -9.19 -7.67 1.43
CA LYS A 42 -8.41 -8.82 1.88
C LYS A 42 -7.85 -9.56 0.66
N LYS A 43 -6.59 -9.33 0.32
CA LYS A 43 -5.96 -9.90 -0.87
C LYS A 43 -4.44 -9.91 -0.74
N ASP A 44 -3.79 -10.89 -1.37
CA ASP A 44 -2.37 -10.74 -1.70
C ASP A 44 -2.26 -9.66 -2.80
N CYS A 45 -1.40 -8.66 -2.59
CA CYS A 45 -1.27 -7.55 -3.53
C CYS A 45 -0.88 -8.01 -4.95
N ARG A 46 -0.25 -9.17 -5.09
CA ARG A 46 0.15 -9.77 -6.38
C ARG A 46 -1.01 -10.39 -7.15
N GLU A 47 -2.14 -10.58 -6.50
CA GLU A 47 -3.38 -11.10 -7.11
C GLU A 47 -4.38 -9.98 -7.42
N VAL A 48 -3.99 -8.72 -7.21
CA VAL A 48 -4.81 -7.56 -7.52
C VAL A 48 -4.99 -7.43 -9.03
N GLN A 49 -6.20 -7.08 -9.44
CA GLN A 49 -6.57 -6.96 -10.85
C GLN A 49 -7.11 -5.56 -11.09
N ILE A 50 -6.78 -4.99 -12.24
CA ILE A 50 -7.30 -3.71 -12.70
C ILE A 50 -8.42 -3.94 -13.72
N GLY A 51 -9.47 -3.12 -13.61
CA GLY A 51 -10.54 -3.05 -14.58
C GLY A 51 -11.87 -2.70 -13.91
N ALA A 52 -12.87 -2.38 -14.74
CA ALA A 52 -14.22 -2.16 -14.25
C ALA A 52 -14.73 -3.40 -13.47
N GLY A 53 -15.19 -3.20 -12.24
CA GLY A 53 -15.66 -4.28 -11.37
C GLY A 53 -14.57 -5.18 -10.78
N LYS A 54 -13.29 -4.81 -10.91
CA LYS A 54 -12.15 -5.50 -10.27
C LYS A 54 -11.75 -4.82 -8.98
N HIS A 55 -10.68 -5.31 -8.36
CA HIS A 55 -10.12 -4.79 -7.11
C HIS A 55 -9.70 -3.31 -7.23
N LEU A 56 -9.14 -2.92 -8.37
CA LEU A 56 -8.80 -1.53 -8.68
C LEU A 56 -9.50 -1.13 -9.98
N ALA A 57 -10.14 0.04 -9.99
CA ALA A 57 -10.84 0.55 -11.18
C ALA A 57 -9.88 0.92 -12.32
N GLY A 58 -8.62 1.23 -12.01
CA GLY A 58 -7.60 1.67 -12.94
C GLY A 58 -6.20 1.62 -12.35
N LYS A 59 -5.20 2.07 -13.12
CA LYS A 59 -3.83 2.28 -12.61
C LYS A 59 -3.79 3.43 -11.62
N GLN A 60 -3.08 3.24 -10.51
CA GLN A 60 -2.95 4.19 -9.41
C GLN A 60 -1.81 5.17 -9.66
N ASP A 61 -1.95 6.39 -9.16
CA ASP A 61 -0.96 7.48 -9.24
C ASP A 61 -0.02 7.55 -8.03
N LEU A 62 -0.35 6.85 -6.95
CA LEU A 62 0.44 6.81 -5.73
C LEU A 62 0.42 5.41 -5.10
N LEU A 63 1.60 4.86 -4.83
CA LEU A 63 1.79 3.72 -3.93
C LEU A 63 2.27 4.22 -2.57
N ILE A 64 1.57 3.82 -1.51
CA ILE A 64 2.06 3.96 -0.13
C ILE A 64 2.22 2.55 0.41
N MET A 65 3.42 2.23 0.88
CA MET A 65 3.71 0.92 1.44
C MET A 65 4.54 1.03 2.72
N GLU A 66 4.29 0.12 3.63
CA GLU A 66 5.05 -0.10 4.86
C GLU A 66 5.18 -1.62 4.95
N LEU A 67 6.32 -2.13 4.48
CA LEU A 67 6.68 -3.55 4.39
C LEU A 67 8.18 -3.65 4.64
N PHE A 68 8.65 -3.00 5.70
CA PHE A 68 10.07 -2.85 6.00
C PHE A 68 10.35 -3.41 7.40
N ASP A 69 11.24 -4.39 7.50
CA ASP A 69 11.75 -4.89 8.77
C ASP A 69 13.05 -4.18 9.18
N TYR A 70 13.67 -4.65 10.26
CA TYR A 70 14.97 -4.15 10.73
C TYR A 70 16.10 -4.32 9.69
N GLY A 71 15.97 -5.30 8.78
CA GLY A 71 16.89 -5.53 7.67
C GLY A 71 16.52 -4.77 6.41
N PHE A 72 15.49 -3.90 6.47
CA PHE A 72 14.88 -3.15 5.38
C PHE A 72 14.15 -4.01 4.33
N LEU A 73 14.74 -5.11 3.87
CA LEU A 73 14.25 -5.87 2.72
C LEU A 73 13.59 -7.22 3.08
N GLY A 74 13.57 -7.61 4.37
CA GLY A 74 13.17 -8.96 4.77
C GLY A 74 11.70 -9.28 4.57
N GLU A 75 10.83 -8.27 4.50
CA GLU A 75 9.40 -8.45 4.23
C GLU A 75 9.03 -8.36 2.74
N GLY A 76 10.02 -8.27 1.84
CA GLY A 76 9.80 -8.32 0.40
C GLY A 76 9.34 -7.00 -0.24
N ALA A 77 9.61 -5.85 0.40
CA ALA A 77 9.25 -4.53 -0.13
C ALA A 77 9.59 -4.34 -1.62
N LEU A 78 10.82 -4.67 -2.03
CA LEU A 78 11.24 -4.52 -3.43
C LEU A 78 10.40 -5.35 -4.41
N TYR A 79 10.04 -6.57 -4.02
CA TYR A 79 9.28 -7.47 -4.87
C TYR A 79 7.84 -6.97 -5.05
N PHE A 80 7.21 -6.52 -3.97
CA PHE A 80 5.85 -5.97 -4.03
C PHE A 80 5.80 -4.61 -4.75
N ALA A 81 6.79 -3.75 -4.52
CA ALA A 81 6.93 -2.48 -5.22
C ALA A 81 7.11 -2.72 -6.74
N GLN A 82 7.96 -3.67 -7.13
CA GLN A 82 8.16 -4.02 -8.54
C GLN A 82 6.86 -4.56 -9.18
N PHE A 83 6.16 -5.46 -8.50
CA PHE A 83 4.87 -5.97 -8.98
C PHE A 83 3.87 -4.83 -9.19
N ALA A 84 3.73 -3.96 -8.20
CA ALA A 84 2.83 -2.81 -8.28
C ALA A 84 3.23 -1.87 -9.41
N TRP A 85 4.53 -1.57 -9.58
CA TRP A 85 5.03 -0.73 -10.66
C TRP A 85 4.63 -1.26 -12.04
N GLN A 86 4.80 -2.56 -12.26
CA GLN A 86 4.53 -3.18 -13.55
C GLN A 86 3.02 -3.30 -13.83
N ASN A 87 2.23 -3.63 -12.81
CA ASN A 87 0.86 -4.06 -13.00
C ASN A 87 -0.17 -3.02 -12.54
N CYS A 88 0.09 -2.31 -11.46
CA CYS A 88 -0.90 -1.51 -10.73
C CYS A 88 -0.72 0.01 -10.86
N LEU A 89 0.47 0.50 -11.21
CA LEU A 89 0.80 1.92 -11.21
C LEU A 89 0.83 2.53 -12.61
N ARG A 90 0.49 3.81 -12.69
CA ARG A 90 0.72 4.67 -13.87
C ARG A 90 2.23 4.88 -14.06
N GLU A 91 2.65 5.25 -15.26
CA GLU A 91 4.07 5.49 -15.57
C GLU A 91 4.67 6.65 -14.77
N ASP A 92 3.86 7.65 -14.43
CA ASP A 92 4.21 8.83 -13.66
C ASP A 92 3.90 8.70 -12.15
N ALA A 93 3.49 7.51 -11.71
CA ALA A 93 3.10 7.29 -10.33
C ALA A 93 4.26 7.54 -9.35
N LYS A 94 3.92 8.01 -8.16
CA LYS A 94 4.87 8.19 -7.05
C LYS A 94 4.80 7.02 -6.08
N ILE A 95 5.90 6.77 -5.39
CA ILE A 95 5.98 5.78 -4.32
C ILE A 95 6.42 6.49 -3.04
N VAL A 96 5.75 6.17 -1.94
CA VAL A 96 6.12 6.62 -0.60
C VAL A 96 6.37 5.37 0.27
N PRO A 97 7.59 5.19 0.80
CA PRO A 97 8.77 6.04 0.62
C PRO A 97 9.38 5.96 -0.81
N GLU A 98 10.03 7.03 -1.26
CA GLU A 98 10.71 7.06 -2.58
C GLU A 98 12.04 6.29 -2.58
N GLY A 99 12.65 6.11 -1.41
CA GLY A 99 13.87 5.35 -1.22
C GLY A 99 14.26 5.22 0.25
N GLY A 100 15.33 4.48 0.50
CA GLY A 100 15.91 4.28 1.84
C GLY A 100 17.39 3.90 1.73
N SER A 101 18.09 3.90 2.86
CA SER A 101 19.52 3.54 2.93
C SER A 101 19.79 2.63 4.12
N VAL A 102 20.51 1.55 3.87
CA VAL A 102 20.99 0.64 4.92
C VAL A 102 22.45 0.97 5.21
N TYR A 103 22.77 1.15 6.49
CA TYR A 103 24.12 1.44 6.95
C TYR A 103 24.68 0.21 7.67
N ALA A 104 25.98 -0.04 7.48
CA ALA A 104 26.70 -1.11 8.15
C ALA A 104 28.00 -0.58 8.74
N MET A 105 28.41 -1.14 9.88
CA MET A 105 29.65 -0.81 10.58
C MET A 105 30.30 -2.09 11.07
N VAL A 106 31.60 -2.24 10.82
CA VAL A 106 32.39 -3.33 11.39
C VAL A 106 32.66 -3.01 12.86
N VAL A 107 32.52 -4.00 13.74
CA VAL A 107 32.71 -3.87 15.20
C VAL A 107 33.62 -4.98 15.73
N GLU A 108 34.34 -4.70 16.82
CA GLU A 108 34.99 -5.71 17.68
C GLU A 108 34.11 -5.90 18.93
N MET A 109 33.94 -7.15 19.38
CA MET A 109 33.14 -7.48 20.58
C MET A 109 34.03 -7.73 21.78
#